data_AF-A0A957KNV8-F1
#
_entry.id   AF-A0A957KNV8-F1
#
_cell.length_a   1.000
_cell.length_b   1.000
_cell.length_c   1.000
_cell.angle_alpha   90.00
_cell.angle_beta   90.00
_cell.angle_gamma   90.00
#
_symmetry.space_group_name_H-M   'P 1'
#
loop_
_entity.id
_entity.type
_entity.pdbx_description
1 polymer ?
#
loop_
_entity_poly.entity_id
_entity_poly.type
_entity_poly.pdbx_seq_one_letter_code
_entity_poly.pdbx_strand_id
1 'polypeptide(L)' 'PKQDLWIDARLAQMPAAVAIGVGGAFDFVAGVTPRAPRWMRRLGIEWLHRLVTQPWRWRRMLKLPQFVGMVFLNEPD' A
#
# COMPACT_ATOMS: atom_id res chain seq x y z
N PRO A 1 -0.76 -5.54 7.53
CA PRO A 1 -0.71 -5.56 9.00
C PRO A 1 0.63 -6.00 9.61
N LYS A 2 1.54 -6.71 8.92
CA LYS A 2 2.78 -7.20 9.56
C LYS A 2 3.63 -6.08 10.20
N GLN A 3 3.77 -4.94 9.52
CA GLN A 3 4.50 -3.80 10.06
C GLN A 3 3.77 -3.19 11.26
N ASP A 4 2.46 -2.99 11.15
CA ASP A 4 1.63 -2.40 12.21
C ASP A 4 1.66 -3.27 13.48
N LEU A 5 1.53 -4.60 13.34
CA LEU A 5 1.61 -5.54 14.45
C LEU A 5 3.00 -5.59 15.10
N TRP A 6 4.05 -5.44 14.29
CA TRP A 6 5.42 -5.38 14.83
C TRP A 6 5.66 -4.10 15.61
N ILE A 7 5.16 -2.97 15.09
CA ILE A 7 5.21 -1.67 15.78
C ILE A 7 4.44 -1.78 17.10
N ASP A 8 3.19 -2.23 17.05
CA ASP A 8 2.34 -2.41 18.25
C ASP A 8 3.04 -3.26 19.33
N ALA A 9 3.65 -4.38 18.93
CA ALA A 9 4.33 -5.29 19.86
C ALA A 9 5.66 -4.76 20.43
N ARG A 10 6.29 -3.73 19.83
CA ARG A 10 7.65 -3.29 20.18
C ARG A 10 7.76 -1.81 20.53
N LEU A 11 6.79 -0.98 20.20
CA LEU A 11 6.86 0.47 20.33
C LEU A 11 7.23 0.91 21.75
N ALA A 12 6.62 0.28 22.76
CA ALA A 12 6.89 0.58 24.17
C ALA A 12 8.35 0.32 24.62
N GLN A 13 9.10 -0.49 23.87
CA GLN A 13 10.49 -0.83 24.17
C GLN A 13 11.48 0.00 23.34
N MET A 14 11.00 0.89 22.46
CA MET A 14 11.83 1.68 21.57
C MET A 14 11.94 3.11 22.09
N PRO A 15 13.10 3.77 21.90
CA PRO A 15 13.25 5.19 22.24
C PRO A 15 12.53 6.12 21.25
N ALA A 16 11.77 5.58 20.31
CA ALA A 16 11.16 6.34 19.22
C ALA A 16 9.88 7.05 19.70
N ALA A 17 9.78 8.36 19.44
CA ALA A 17 8.56 9.11 19.70
C ALA A 17 7.40 8.71 18.79
N VAL A 18 7.71 8.27 17.56
CA VAL A 18 6.74 7.85 16.55
C VAL A 18 7.34 6.71 15.72
N ALA A 19 6.53 5.69 15.42
CA ALA A 19 6.88 4.62 14.48
C ALA A 19 5.81 4.50 13.39
N ILE A 20 6.26 4.41 12.12
CA ILE A 20 5.37 4.35 10.95
C ILE A 20 5.82 3.21 10.02
N GLY A 21 4.89 2.35 9.64
CA GLY A 21 5.11 1.37 8.58
C GLY A 21 5.17 2.04 7.22
N VAL A 22 6.34 2.03 6.56
CA VAL A 22 6.53 2.64 5.22
C VAL A 22 6.16 1.69 4.07
N GLY A 23 5.72 0.47 4.36
CA GLY A 23 5.42 -0.53 3.34
C GLY A 23 6.62 -0.79 2.42
N GLY A 24 6.34 -0.96 1.13
CA GLY A 24 7.37 -1.14 0.10
C GLY A 24 7.93 0.16 -0.44
N ALA A 25 7.77 1.31 0.25
CA ALA A 25 8.28 2.59 -0.24
C ALA A 25 9.81 2.58 -0.37
N PHE A 26 10.52 1.96 0.58
CA PHE A 26 11.97 1.85 0.52
C PHE A 26 12.47 1.03 -0.67
N ASP A 27 11.75 0.00 -1.11
CA ASP A 27 12.14 -0.76 -2.30
C ASP A 27 12.22 0.12 -3.56
N PHE A 28 11.41 1.19 -3.63
CA PHE A 28 11.48 2.18 -4.72
C PHE A 28 12.63 3.17 -4.55
N VAL A 29 12.88 3.61 -3.31
CA VAL A 29 13.96 4.56 -3.01
C VAL A 29 15.32 3.90 -3.21
N ALA A 30 15.47 2.64 -2.81
CA ALA A 30 16.67 1.84 -2.96
C ALA A 30 16.86 1.28 -4.39
N GLY A 31 15.92 1.52 -5.31
CA GLY A 31 16.01 1.06 -6.70
C GLY A 31 15.80 -0.45 -6.90
N VAL A 32 15.39 -1.17 -5.86
CA VAL A 32 15.15 -2.63 -5.90
C VAL A 32 13.93 -2.95 -6.75
N THR A 33 12.89 -2.13 -6.68
CA THR A 33 11.67 -2.31 -7.49
C THR A 33 11.51 -1.16 -8.48
N PRO A 34 11.37 -1.44 -9.80
CA PRO A 34 11.11 -0.40 -10.78
C PRO A 34 9.74 0.25 -10.53
N ARG A 35 9.70 1.58 -10.56
CA ARG A 35 8.43 2.33 -10.51
C ARG A 35 7.66 2.18 -11.82
N ALA A 36 6.33 2.32 -11.73
CA ALA A 36 5.48 2.39 -12.91
C ALA A 36 5.88 3.59 -13.81
N PRO A 37 5.67 3.49 -15.13
CA PRO A 37 5.85 4.60 -16.06
C PRO A 37 5.14 5.88 -15.60
N ARG A 38 5.73 7.04 -15.93
CA ARG A 38 5.19 8.35 -15.50
C ARG A 38 3.73 8.57 -15.89
N TRP A 39 3.30 8.08 -17.06
CA TRP A 39 1.91 8.21 -17.51
C TRP A 39 0.93 7.44 -16.61
N MET A 40 1.28 6.22 -16.20
CA MET A 40 0.45 5.42 -15.27
C MET A 40 0.35 6.06 -13.89
N ARG A 41 1.45 6.65 -13.42
CA ARG A 41 1.50 7.39 -12.16
C ARG A 41 0.58 8.60 -12.18
N ARG A 42 0.58 9.36 -13.29
CA ARG A 42 -0.32 10.52 -13.47
C ARG A 42 -1.79 10.14 -13.55
N LEU A 43 -2.10 8.98 -14.14
CA LEU A 43 -3.46 8.45 -14.22
C LEU A 43 -3.94 7.76 -12.93
N GLY A 44 -3.10 7.66 -11.88
CA GLY A 44 -3.47 6.97 -10.64
C GLY A 44 -3.55 5.44 -10.75
N ILE A 45 -3.14 4.85 -11.87
CA ILE A 45 -3.23 3.40 -12.15
C ILE A 45 -1.93 2.64 -11.83
N GLU A 46 -1.08 3.18 -10.95
CA GLU A 46 0.15 2.52 -10.52
C GLU A 46 -0.13 1.15 -9.84
N TRP A 47 -1.29 1.02 -9.19
CA TRP A 47 -1.73 -0.25 -8.60
C TRP A 47 -1.91 -1.37 -9.65
N LEU A 48 -2.38 -1.02 -10.86
CA LEU A 48 -2.58 -1.97 -11.96
C LEU A 48 -1.23 -2.46 -12.51
N HIS A 49 -0.27 -1.54 -12.68
CA HIS A 49 1.10 -1.90 -13.04
C HIS A 49 1.70 -2.92 -12.06
N ARG A 50 1.48 -2.71 -10.76
CA ARG A 50 1.93 -3.65 -9.72
C ARG A 50 1.23 -4.99 -9.77
N LEU A 51 -0.05 -5.03 -10.13
CA LEU A 51 -0.76 -6.29 -10.29
C LEU A 51 -0.22 -7.09 -11.47
N VAL A 52 0.05 -6.43 -12.61
CA VAL A 52 0.62 -7.08 -13.80
C VAL A 52 2.02 -7.61 -13.51
N THR A 53 2.87 -6.84 -12.82
CA THR A 53 4.25 -7.25 -12.49
C THR A 53 4.34 -8.23 -11.32
N GLN A 54 3.35 -8.27 -10.43
CA GLN A 54 3.31 -9.15 -9.26
C GLN A 54 1.94 -9.84 -9.16
N PRO A 55 1.62 -10.75 -10.10
CA PRO A 55 0.27 -11.31 -10.25
C PRO A 55 -0.21 -12.04 -9.00
N TRP A 56 0.68 -12.63 -8.20
CA TRP A 56 0.35 -13.28 -6.91
C TRP A 56 -0.30 -12.34 -5.89
N ARG A 57 -0.22 -11.01 -6.07
CA ARG A 57 -0.89 -10.02 -5.22
C ARG A 57 -2.37 -9.81 -5.55
N TRP A 58 -2.94 -10.51 -6.52
CA TRP A 58 -4.34 -10.35 -6.95
C TRP A 58 -5.34 -10.35 -5.79
N ARG A 59 -5.19 -11.28 -4.82
CA ARG A 59 -6.06 -11.35 -3.63
C ARG A 59 -6.07 -10.06 -2.81
N ARG A 60 -4.92 -9.39 -2.72
CA ARG A 60 -4.80 -8.11 -2.00
C ARG A 60 -5.44 -6.97 -2.79
N MET A 61 -5.40 -7.01 -4.12
CA MET A 61 -6.00 -5.99 -4.97
C MET A 61 -7.54 -6.00 -4.95
N LEU A 62 -8.18 -7.13 -4.60
CA LEU A 62 -9.64 -7.21 -4.39
C LEU A 62 -10.17 -6.24 -3.33
N LYS A 63 -9.31 -5.74 -2.43
CA LYS A 63 -9.70 -4.73 -1.44
C LYS A 63 -10.02 -3.36 -2.06
N LEU A 64 -9.48 -3.05 -3.23
CA LEU A 64 -9.73 -1.78 -3.92
C LEU A 64 -11.19 -1.65 -4.38
N PRO A 65 -11.76 -2.57 -5.17
CA PRO A 65 -13.18 -2.47 -5.55
C PRO A 65 -14.12 -2.59 -4.35
N GLN A 66 -13.76 -3.38 -3.33
CA GLN A 66 -14.50 -3.44 -2.06
C GLN A 66 -14.57 -2.06 -1.39
N PHE A 67 -13.43 -1.36 -1.28
CA PHE A 67 -13.36 -0.03 -0.71
C PHE A 67 -14.16 0.99 -1.54
N VAL A 68 -14.03 0.95 -2.86
CA VAL A 68 -14.80 1.82 -3.77
C VAL A 68 -16.30 1.60 -3.57
N GLY A 69 -16.75 0.35 -3.50
CA GLY A 69 -18.14 0.03 -3.18
C GLY A 69 -18.56 0.55 -1.80
N MET A 70 -17.72 0.40 -0.77
CA MET A 70 -18.02 0.92 0.56
C MET A 70 -18.18 2.44 0.58
N VAL A 71 -17.37 3.19 -0.18
CA VAL A 71 -17.49 4.65 -0.25
C VAL A 71 -18.82 5.05 -0.90
N PHE A 72 -19.10 4.52 -2.09
CA PHE A 72 -20.30 4.87 -2.84
C PHE A 72 -21.61 4.36 -2.20
N LEU A 73 -21.57 3.27 -1.43
CA LEU A 73 -22.75 2.73 -0.75
C LEU A 73 -23.01 3.37 0.62
N ASN A 74 -22.02 4.07 1.19
CA ASN A 74 -22.14 4.73 2.51
C ASN A 74 -22.08 6.26 2.41
N GLU A 75 -22.15 6.85 1.22
CA GLU A 75 -22.38 8.29 1.08
C GLU A 75 -23.81 8.60 1.54
N PRO A 76 -24.01 9.35 2.65
CA PRO A 76 -25.31 9.88 2.98
C PRO A 76 -25.62 11.02 1.98
N ASP A 77 -26.83 10.99 1.40
CA ASP A 77 -27.36 12.02 0.51
C ASP A 77 -27.20 13.44 1.07
#